data_AF-A0A328STR8-F1
#
_entry.id   AF-A0A328STR8-F1
#
_cell.length_a   1.000
_cell.length_b   1.000
_cell.length_c   1.000
_cell.angle_alpha   90.00
_cell.angle_beta   90.00
_cell.angle_gamma   90.00
#
_symmetry.space_group_name_H-M   'P 1'
#
loop_
_entity.id
_entity.type
_entity.pdbx_description
1 polymer ?
#
loop_
_entity_poly.entity_id
_entity_poly.type
_entity_poly.pdbx_seq_one_letter_code
_entity_poly.pdbx_strand_id
1 'polypeptide(L)'
;MSNNNYIIRENFIAEVYHDDDELLNTEEILQDKYGYISKSISDEGYKLEHPECNLFKELLYEDKVVGFVTYDFTNGVGDFSLNEIYVLPEYRGNKYFISEVEYMLMSGSTISIYEPTHRLIEIMLDNDFAKKLDNNLVLTSINLDVDEKKTECNVEDQELDEDLIHSCNLYDLNISACIILDDITNDNIIHYSRCLDDDNKYYSAGSIRENLNKQYFENIKDTILSNHEKYVDIMMELEDQKPKANFDFDEVIGRPPNLSGYLEGLIEEDLITRQKALDIQAQMIDEYDNGLILSESLLRRLEYLSMEDLINQEKEEEGFESDEFYMKCPYCDFPTTPLDKTCEVCGFKLDNDPLDVGSFDDVQNGLINSIIEMKNDGLSDEEIMDLTKEFIDEMSDGSEYDDEKGKMLLEFVSGELNNLK
;
A
#
# COMPACT_ATOMS: atom_id res chain seq x y z
N MET A 1 22.03 27.01 28.74
CA MET A 1 21.27 25.77 28.96
C MET A 1 19.94 26.19 29.55
N SER A 2 18.92 26.34 28.70
CA SER A 2 17.55 26.58 29.13
C SER A 2 17.05 25.32 29.84
N ASN A 3 16.51 25.47 31.06
CA ASN A 3 15.73 24.41 31.71
C ASN A 3 14.47 24.19 30.87
N ASN A 4 14.51 23.26 29.91
CA ASN A 4 13.28 22.74 29.33
C ASN A 4 12.68 21.79 30.37
N ASN A 5 11.52 22.15 30.92
CA ASN A 5 10.74 21.27 31.77
C ASN A 5 10.11 20.19 30.88
N TYR A 6 10.90 19.17 30.53
CA TYR A 6 10.38 17.98 29.85
C TYR A 6 9.31 17.32 30.72
N ILE A 7 8.28 16.77 30.08
CA ILE A 7 7.38 15.83 30.75
C ILE A 7 8.15 14.52 30.96
N ILE A 8 8.00 13.96 32.17
CA ILE A 8 8.65 12.71 32.59
C ILE A 8 7.59 11.64 32.85
N ARG A 9 7.73 10.47 32.23
CA ARG A 9 6.90 9.27 32.42
C ARG A 9 7.57 8.32 33.39
N GLU A 10 7.17 8.34 34.66
CA GLU A 10 7.79 7.52 35.71
C GLU A 10 7.71 6.00 35.45
N ASN A 11 6.74 5.56 34.65
CA ASN A 11 6.54 4.17 34.25
C ASN A 11 7.20 3.80 32.92
N PHE A 12 7.89 4.74 32.25
CA PHE A 12 8.47 4.57 30.91
C PHE A 12 7.45 4.20 29.83
N ILE A 13 6.16 4.49 30.05
CA ILE A 13 5.08 4.21 29.10
C ILE A 13 4.65 5.53 28.48
N ALA A 14 4.64 5.57 27.15
CA ALA A 14 4.14 6.68 26.36
C ALA A 14 2.63 6.83 26.59
N GLU A 15 2.16 8.05 26.82
CA GLU A 15 0.72 8.31 26.79
C GLU A 15 0.22 8.30 25.34
N VAL A 16 -0.92 7.65 25.15
CA VAL A 16 -1.65 7.59 23.89
C VAL A 16 -2.99 8.28 24.13
N TYR A 17 -3.32 9.20 23.25
CA TYR A 17 -4.63 9.85 23.21
C TYR A 17 -5.35 9.31 21.98
N HIS A 18 -6.58 8.86 22.18
CA HIS A 18 -7.54 8.57 21.13
C HIS A 18 -8.89 9.09 21.61
N ASP A 19 -9.74 9.49 20.67
CA ASP A 19 -11.14 9.77 20.92
C ASP A 19 -11.93 9.03 19.84
N ASP A 20 -12.89 8.22 20.27
CA ASP A 20 -13.64 7.32 19.40
C ASP A 20 -14.74 8.06 18.63
N ASP A 21 -15.12 9.26 19.08
CA ASP A 21 -16.24 10.04 18.54
C ASP A 21 -15.79 11.32 17.80
N GLU A 22 -14.61 11.88 18.11
CA GLU A 22 -14.13 13.15 17.54
C GLU A 22 -12.63 13.09 17.16
N LEU A 23 -12.24 13.84 16.11
CA LEU A 23 -10.82 14.01 15.76
C LEU A 23 -10.10 14.85 16.82
N LEU A 24 -8.91 14.40 17.22
CA LEU A 24 -8.03 15.12 18.13
C LEU A 24 -7.31 16.25 17.39
N ASN A 25 -7.15 17.40 18.05
CA ASN A 25 -6.33 18.49 17.55
C ASN A 25 -4.92 18.48 18.17
N THR A 26 -3.93 18.12 17.35
CA THR A 26 -2.50 18.06 17.69
C THR A 26 -1.98 19.39 18.19
N GLU A 27 -2.35 20.51 17.56
CA GLU A 27 -1.89 21.84 17.98
C GLU A 27 -2.37 22.18 19.40
N GLU A 28 -3.63 21.88 19.70
CA GLU A 28 -4.21 22.09 21.04
C GLU A 28 -3.52 21.22 22.08
N ILE A 29 -3.32 19.91 21.79
CA ILE A 29 -2.58 18.99 22.67
C ILE A 29 -1.17 19.52 22.97
N LEU A 30 -0.46 19.99 21.94
CA LEU A 30 0.90 20.52 22.08
C LEU A 30 0.92 21.82 22.89
N GLN A 31 -0.04 22.71 22.71
CA GLN A 31 -0.13 23.96 23.45
C GLN A 31 -0.45 23.72 24.94
N ASP A 32 -1.38 22.82 25.23
CA ASP A 32 -1.86 22.55 26.58
C ASP A 32 -0.88 21.73 27.42
N LYS A 33 -0.26 20.72 26.80
CA LYS A 33 0.55 19.71 27.51
C LYS A 33 2.04 19.81 27.20
N TYR A 34 2.42 20.09 25.96
CA TYR A 34 3.81 19.97 25.48
C TYR A 34 4.39 21.29 24.99
N GLY A 35 4.25 22.37 25.78
CA GLY A 35 4.64 23.72 25.35
C GLY A 35 6.10 23.89 24.90
N TYR A 36 7.03 23.02 25.34
CA TYR A 36 8.41 23.02 24.85
C TYR A 36 8.54 22.43 23.42
N ILE A 37 7.71 21.45 23.06
CA ILE A 37 7.63 20.91 21.70
C ILE A 37 6.98 21.93 20.78
N SER A 38 5.83 22.50 21.18
CA SER A 38 5.14 23.57 20.45
C SER A 38 6.08 24.76 20.15
N LYS A 39 6.87 25.17 21.15
CA LYS A 39 7.89 26.21 20.97
C LYS A 39 8.98 25.79 19.98
N SER A 40 9.47 24.56 20.05
CA SER A 40 10.51 24.08 19.14
C SER A 40 10.03 24.05 17.68
N ILE A 41 8.81 23.58 17.44
CA ILE A 41 8.13 23.64 16.14
C ILE A 41 8.11 25.09 15.61
N SER A 42 7.67 26.02 16.46
CA SER A 42 7.61 27.45 16.11
C SER A 42 8.99 28.06 15.83
N ASP A 43 10.00 27.71 16.63
CA ASP A 43 11.37 28.22 16.51
C ASP A 43 12.05 27.74 15.21
N GLU A 44 11.70 26.53 14.74
CA GLU A 44 12.19 25.97 13.47
C GLU A 44 11.40 26.47 12.24
N GLY A 45 10.22 27.06 12.47
CA GLY A 45 9.24 27.33 11.44
C GLY A 45 8.79 26.06 10.75
N TYR A 46 8.65 24.97 11.52
CA TYR A 46 7.98 23.75 11.08
C TYR A 46 6.46 23.99 11.11
N LYS A 47 5.75 23.46 10.14
CA LYS A 47 4.30 23.57 10.05
C LYS A 47 3.73 22.16 10.07
N LEU A 48 2.72 21.96 10.93
CA LEU A 48 1.94 20.73 10.92
C LEU A 48 0.98 20.83 9.73
N GLU A 49 1.17 19.98 8.74
CA GLU A 49 0.30 19.93 7.56
C GLU A 49 -1.03 19.26 7.91
N HIS A 50 -1.04 18.38 8.93
CA HIS A 50 -2.20 17.61 9.42
C HIS A 50 -2.38 17.77 10.93
N PRO A 51 -3.03 18.85 11.40
CA PRO A 51 -3.21 19.08 12.83
C PRO A 51 -4.28 18.18 13.44
N GLU A 52 -5.24 17.68 12.66
CA GLU A 52 -6.28 16.76 13.12
C GLU A 52 -5.79 15.30 13.01
N CYS A 53 -6.14 14.46 13.98
CA CYS A 53 -5.78 13.04 13.97
C CYS A 53 -6.75 12.18 14.78
N ASN A 54 -6.85 10.88 14.49
CA ASN A 54 -7.55 9.94 15.37
C ASN A 54 -6.72 9.53 16.59
N LEU A 55 -5.40 9.41 16.43
CA LEU A 55 -4.51 8.94 17.48
C LEU A 55 -3.28 9.85 17.61
N PHE A 56 -2.99 10.29 18.83
CA PHE A 56 -1.74 10.97 19.19
C PHE A 56 -0.96 10.10 20.16
N LYS A 57 0.31 9.83 19.85
CA LYS A 57 1.21 9.04 20.69
C LYS A 57 2.48 9.81 21.00
N GLU A 58 2.90 9.79 22.27
CA GLU A 58 4.18 10.34 22.68
C GLU A 58 5.37 9.52 22.18
N LEU A 59 6.47 10.21 21.83
CA LEU A 59 7.78 9.59 21.61
C LEU A 59 8.68 9.84 22.83
N LEU A 60 9.19 8.76 23.42
CA LEU A 60 10.01 8.82 24.63
C LEU A 60 11.51 8.60 24.33
N TYR A 61 12.36 9.39 24.98
CA TYR A 61 13.78 9.08 25.17
C TYR A 61 14.04 8.83 26.65
N GLU A 62 14.37 7.58 27.01
CA GLU A 62 14.37 7.13 28.40
C GLU A 62 12.98 7.36 29.03
N ASP A 63 12.87 8.28 29.99
CA ASP A 63 11.64 8.68 30.67
C ASP A 63 11.08 10.03 30.16
N LYS A 64 11.74 10.69 29.19
CA LYS A 64 11.36 12.03 28.73
C LYS A 64 10.53 11.97 27.46
N VAL A 65 9.48 12.77 27.41
CA VAL A 65 8.73 13.01 26.17
C VAL A 65 9.53 13.94 25.27
N VAL A 66 9.95 13.48 24.10
CA VAL A 66 10.85 14.20 23.17
C VAL A 66 10.24 14.47 21.80
N GLY A 67 9.02 14.01 21.57
CA GLY A 67 8.33 14.12 20.31
C GLY A 67 6.96 13.48 20.38
N PHE A 68 6.34 13.36 19.22
CA PHE A 68 5.07 12.68 19.04
C PHE A 68 4.97 12.10 17.64
N VAL A 69 4.03 11.18 17.49
CA VAL A 69 3.55 10.66 16.21
C VAL A 69 2.02 10.66 16.23
N THR A 70 1.39 10.94 15.09
CA THR A 70 -0.06 10.90 14.93
C THR A 70 -0.48 9.98 13.80
N TYR A 71 -1.69 9.43 13.93
CA TYR A 71 -2.28 8.53 12.94
C TYR A 71 -3.75 8.85 12.69
N ASP A 72 -4.19 8.54 11.47
CA ASP A 72 -5.59 8.40 11.12
C ASP A 72 -5.97 6.94 10.89
N PHE A 73 -7.24 6.66 11.19
CA PHE A 73 -7.90 5.41 10.84
C PHE A 73 -8.72 5.67 9.60
N THR A 74 -8.18 5.34 8.44
CA THR A 74 -8.92 5.50 7.19
C THR A 74 -9.63 4.19 6.85
N ASN A 75 -10.95 4.23 6.69
CA ASN A 75 -11.67 3.11 6.09
C ASN A 75 -11.12 2.85 4.68
N GLY A 76 -10.61 1.64 4.44
CA GLY A 76 -10.12 1.19 3.14
C GLY A 76 -8.64 1.44 2.85
N VAL A 77 -7.87 2.04 3.76
CA VAL A 77 -6.42 2.29 3.56
C VAL A 77 -5.62 1.95 4.82
N GLY A 78 -5.08 0.73 4.88
CA GLY A 78 -4.26 0.26 6.01
C GLY A 78 -4.99 0.25 7.36
N ASP A 79 -4.34 -0.30 8.38
CA ASP A 79 -4.87 -0.24 9.75
C ASP A 79 -4.56 1.14 10.39
N PHE A 80 -3.48 1.79 9.92
CA PHE A 80 -2.99 3.09 10.40
C PHE A 80 -2.32 3.88 9.28
N SER A 81 -2.73 5.12 9.05
CA SER A 81 -1.99 6.07 8.20
C SER A 81 -1.21 7.05 9.07
N LEU A 82 0.12 7.07 8.97
CA LEU A 82 0.97 7.98 9.73
C LEU A 82 0.89 9.39 9.12
N ASN A 83 0.31 10.33 9.87
CA ASN A 83 0.10 11.71 9.43
C ASN A 83 1.30 12.60 9.71
N GLU A 84 1.73 12.64 10.96
CA GLU A 84 2.77 13.55 11.42
C GLU A 84 3.69 12.84 12.39
N ILE A 85 4.99 13.12 12.26
CA ILE A 85 5.98 12.72 13.24
C ILE A 85 6.94 13.87 13.48
N TYR A 86 6.99 14.32 14.74
CA TYR A 86 7.91 15.37 15.14
C TYR A 86 8.77 14.90 16.30
N VAL A 87 10.07 15.10 16.15
CA VAL A 87 11.07 14.87 17.18
C VAL A 87 11.88 16.14 17.36
N LEU A 88 12.07 16.51 18.63
CA LEU A 88 12.93 17.63 19.01
C LEU A 88 14.32 17.51 18.36
N PRO A 89 14.90 18.62 17.86
CA PRO A 89 16.13 18.61 17.05
C PRO A 89 17.28 17.81 17.66
N GLU A 90 17.49 17.93 18.96
CA GLU A 90 18.59 17.26 19.67
C GLU A 90 18.42 15.73 19.79
N TYR A 91 17.22 15.19 19.51
CA TYR A 91 16.91 13.76 19.57
C TYR A 91 16.70 13.10 18.20
N ARG A 92 16.73 13.84 17.08
CA ARG A 92 16.47 13.31 15.72
C ARG A 92 17.42 12.20 15.27
N GLY A 93 18.62 12.10 15.86
CA GLY A 93 19.60 11.06 15.55
C GLY A 93 19.23 9.65 16.04
N ASN A 94 18.11 9.48 16.74
CA ASN A 94 17.70 8.19 17.34
C ASN A 94 16.74 7.37 16.47
N LYS A 95 16.58 7.70 15.17
CA LYS A 95 15.78 6.92 14.20
C LYS A 95 14.31 6.66 14.57
N TYR A 96 13.66 7.55 15.32
CA TYR A 96 12.27 7.35 15.79
C TYR A 96 11.28 6.98 14.69
N PHE A 97 11.34 7.63 13.52
CA PHE A 97 10.46 7.32 12.40
C PHE A 97 10.57 5.84 11.98
N ILE A 98 11.79 5.36 11.76
CA ILE A 98 12.01 3.96 11.37
C ILE A 98 11.60 3.01 12.49
N SER A 99 11.98 3.30 13.74
CA SER A 99 11.60 2.45 14.86
C SER A 99 10.09 2.36 15.07
N GLU A 100 9.35 3.43 14.75
CA GLU A 100 7.90 3.44 14.82
C GLU A 100 7.28 2.61 13.68
N VAL A 101 7.77 2.77 12.45
CA VAL A 101 7.33 1.93 11.31
C VAL A 101 7.61 0.45 11.58
N GLU A 102 8.83 0.11 12.02
CA GLU A 102 9.20 -1.27 12.38
C GLU A 102 8.30 -1.82 13.49
N TYR A 103 8.02 -1.01 14.52
CA TYR A 103 7.14 -1.41 15.63
C TYR A 103 5.74 -1.77 15.13
N MET A 104 5.14 -0.92 14.29
CA MET A 104 3.78 -1.14 13.74
C MET A 104 3.72 -2.39 12.86
N LEU A 105 4.74 -2.61 12.02
CA LEU A 105 4.82 -3.80 11.19
C LEU A 105 5.03 -5.08 12.00
N MET A 106 5.89 -5.03 13.02
CA MET A 106 6.14 -6.15 13.91
C MET A 106 4.96 -6.47 14.83
N SER A 107 4.05 -5.50 15.05
CA SER A 107 2.77 -5.74 15.74
C SER A 107 1.67 -6.28 14.82
N GLY A 108 1.98 -6.53 13.54
CA GLY A 108 1.04 -7.12 12.57
C GLY A 108 0.07 -6.12 11.94
N SER A 109 0.32 -4.82 12.13
CA SER A 109 -0.49 -3.76 11.55
C SER A 109 -0.05 -3.45 10.11
N THR A 110 -1.00 -3.13 9.25
CA THR A 110 -0.69 -2.44 7.98
C THR A 110 -0.53 -0.96 8.25
N ILE A 111 0.60 -0.38 7.81
CA ILE A 111 0.89 1.04 7.94
C ILE A 111 1.09 1.68 6.56
N SER A 112 0.56 2.87 6.40
CA SER A 112 0.84 3.79 5.28
C SER A 112 1.35 5.14 5.83
N ILE A 113 1.83 6.00 4.93
CA ILE A 113 2.31 7.34 5.28
C ILE A 113 1.52 8.35 4.47
N TYR A 114 0.84 9.25 5.17
CA TYR A 114 0.04 10.30 4.54
C TYR A 114 0.91 11.47 4.12
N GLU A 115 0.85 11.84 2.83
CA GLU A 115 1.59 12.96 2.23
C GLU A 115 3.06 13.07 2.71
N PRO A 116 3.92 12.05 2.46
CA PRO A 116 5.31 12.08 2.91
C PRO A 116 6.12 13.23 2.29
N THR A 117 6.93 13.89 3.12
CA THR A 117 7.97 14.82 2.63
C THR A 117 9.11 14.09 1.92
N HIS A 118 9.83 14.79 1.04
CA HIS A 118 11.03 14.26 0.37
C HIS A 118 12.01 13.66 1.36
N ARG A 119 12.20 14.33 2.50
CA ARG A 119 13.11 13.91 3.55
C ARG A 119 12.71 12.57 4.17
N LEU A 120 11.41 12.30 4.34
CA LEU A 120 10.95 11.00 4.82
C LEU A 120 11.27 9.90 3.81
N ILE A 121 11.12 10.18 2.52
CA ILE A 121 11.52 9.25 1.45
C ILE A 121 13.03 8.97 1.47
N GLU A 122 13.87 9.97 1.67
CA GLU A 122 15.31 9.78 1.87
C GLU A 122 15.62 8.92 3.10
N ILE A 123 14.89 9.09 4.20
CA ILE A 123 15.05 8.25 5.39
C ILE A 123 14.64 6.80 5.09
N MET A 124 13.57 6.56 4.32
CA MET A 124 13.18 5.21 3.91
C MET A 124 14.21 4.56 2.99
N LEU A 125 14.79 5.32 2.05
CA LEU A 125 15.89 4.86 1.20
C LEU A 125 17.11 4.43 2.03
N ASP A 126 17.44 5.19 3.07
CA ASP A 126 18.60 4.92 3.96
C ASP A 126 18.39 3.70 4.89
N ASN A 127 17.17 3.17 4.98
CA ASN A 127 16.82 2.06 5.88
C ASN A 127 16.08 0.92 5.15
N ASP A 128 16.32 0.77 3.85
CA ASP A 128 15.84 -0.35 3.02
C ASP A 128 14.31 -0.52 2.94
N PHE A 129 13.53 0.51 3.29
CA PHE A 129 12.08 0.55 3.05
C PHE A 129 11.71 1.09 1.66
N ALA A 130 12.69 1.68 0.97
CA ALA A 130 12.52 2.23 -0.36
C ALA A 130 13.76 1.98 -1.22
N LYS A 131 13.57 1.95 -2.54
CA LYS A 131 14.65 1.79 -3.53
C LYS A 131 14.41 2.63 -4.76
N LYS A 132 15.51 3.06 -5.37
CA LYS A 132 15.49 3.84 -6.62
C LYS A 132 15.24 2.93 -7.82
N LEU A 133 14.15 3.18 -8.53
CA LEU A 133 13.93 2.63 -9.87
C LEU A 133 14.85 3.34 -10.88
N ASP A 134 14.92 4.67 -10.78
CA ASP A 134 15.82 5.55 -11.53
C ASP A 134 16.36 6.67 -10.60
N ASN A 135 17.10 7.64 -11.14
CA ASN A 135 17.72 8.73 -10.37
C ASN A 135 16.74 9.44 -9.42
N ASN A 136 15.52 9.70 -9.92
CA ASN A 136 14.48 10.47 -9.23
C ASN A 136 13.31 9.62 -8.76
N LEU A 137 13.00 8.52 -9.47
CA LEU A 137 11.85 7.67 -9.14
C LEU A 137 12.23 6.63 -8.08
N VAL A 138 11.47 6.64 -6.98
CA VAL A 138 11.66 5.81 -5.80
C VAL A 138 10.42 4.95 -5.59
N LEU A 139 10.63 3.66 -5.40
CA LEU A 139 9.62 2.70 -5.00
C LEU A 139 9.71 2.44 -3.49
N THR A 140 8.58 2.25 -2.84
CA THR A 140 8.45 2.11 -1.39
C THR A 140 7.64 0.86 -1.05
N SER A 141 8.00 0.15 0.04
CA SER A 141 7.20 -0.96 0.61
C SER A 141 6.11 -0.50 1.57
N ILE A 142 6.09 0.80 1.89
CA ILE A 142 5.09 1.41 2.73
C ILE A 142 4.24 2.26 1.80
N ASN A 143 2.94 2.02 1.79
CA ASN A 143 2.02 2.77 0.94
C ASN A 143 2.06 4.26 1.31
N LEU A 144 1.99 5.10 0.29
CA LEU A 144 1.99 6.55 0.39
C LEU A 144 0.59 7.05 0.03
N ASP A 145 -0.07 7.68 0.99
CA ASP A 145 -1.45 8.08 0.86
C ASP A 145 -1.56 9.55 0.49
N VAL A 146 -2.50 9.86 -0.40
CA VAL A 146 -2.83 11.21 -0.83
C VAL A 146 -4.34 11.38 -0.96
N ASP A 147 -4.81 12.56 -0.61
CA ASP A 147 -6.20 12.99 -0.82
C ASP A 147 -6.32 13.65 -2.19
N GLU A 148 -7.37 13.30 -2.93
CA GLU A 148 -7.73 13.87 -4.25
C GLU A 148 -7.55 15.39 -4.27
N LYS A 149 -8.08 16.09 -3.26
CA LYS A 149 -8.10 17.57 -3.19
C LYS A 149 -6.71 18.19 -3.14
N LYS A 150 -5.71 17.35 -2.89
CA LYS A 150 -4.30 17.67 -2.72
C LYS A 150 -3.46 17.01 -3.81
N THR A 151 -4.06 16.64 -4.93
CA THR A 151 -3.36 16.15 -6.12
C THR A 151 -3.50 17.12 -7.28
N GLU A 152 -2.52 17.09 -8.17
CA GLU A 152 -2.52 17.77 -9.45
C GLU A 152 -2.40 16.72 -10.56
N CYS A 153 -2.99 16.95 -11.73
CA CYS A 153 -2.87 16.06 -12.88
C CYS A 153 -2.13 16.73 -14.04
N ASN A 154 -1.39 15.96 -14.83
CA ASN A 154 -0.76 16.43 -16.05
C ASN A 154 -1.71 16.55 -17.25
N VAL A 155 -2.91 15.97 -17.15
CA VAL A 155 -3.99 16.05 -18.15
C VAL A 155 -5.12 16.90 -17.58
N GLU A 156 -5.61 17.87 -18.36
CA GLU A 156 -6.71 18.74 -17.95
C GLU A 156 -8.01 17.92 -17.75
N ASP A 157 -8.83 18.32 -16.78
CA ASP A 157 -10.14 17.74 -16.46
C ASP A 157 -10.11 16.25 -16.05
N GLN A 158 -8.95 15.73 -15.64
CA GLN A 158 -8.81 14.41 -15.01
C GLN A 158 -8.62 14.60 -13.50
N GLU A 159 -9.55 14.04 -12.73
CA GLU A 159 -9.59 14.12 -11.27
C GLU A 159 -9.64 12.70 -10.71
N LEU A 160 -9.04 12.51 -9.54
CA LEU A 160 -9.18 11.25 -8.82
C LEU A 160 -10.58 11.19 -8.19
N ASP A 161 -10.98 10.01 -7.72
CA ASP A 161 -12.23 9.87 -6.99
C ASP A 161 -12.18 10.68 -5.66
N GLU A 162 -13.08 11.65 -5.51
CA GLU A 162 -13.16 12.54 -4.34
C GLU A 162 -13.53 11.81 -3.04
N ASP A 163 -14.16 10.63 -3.15
CA ASP A 163 -14.65 9.86 -2.01
C ASP A 163 -13.59 8.90 -1.45
N LEU A 164 -12.40 8.82 -2.07
CA LEU A 164 -11.35 7.87 -1.72
C LEU A 164 -10.02 8.54 -1.34
N ILE A 165 -9.34 7.96 -0.35
CA ILE A 165 -7.90 8.18 -0.18
C ILE A 165 -7.18 7.29 -1.19
N HIS A 166 -6.24 7.86 -1.92
CA HIS A 166 -5.48 7.16 -2.96
C HIS A 166 -4.12 6.77 -2.43
N SER A 167 -3.79 5.49 -2.50
CA SER A 167 -2.48 4.97 -2.09
C SER A 167 -1.62 4.66 -3.30
N CYS A 168 -0.32 4.95 -3.19
CA CYS A 168 0.67 4.59 -4.20
C CYS A 168 1.97 4.13 -3.55
N ASN A 169 2.87 3.58 -4.35
CA ASN A 169 4.20 3.15 -3.89
C ASN A 169 5.34 3.89 -4.59
N LEU A 170 5.01 4.85 -5.47
CA LEU A 170 5.95 5.57 -6.32
C LEU A 170 6.08 7.02 -5.85
N TYR A 171 7.32 7.48 -5.69
CA TYR A 171 7.65 8.85 -5.34
C TYR A 171 8.69 9.43 -6.29
N ASP A 172 8.52 10.68 -6.69
CA ASP A 172 9.45 11.42 -7.51
C ASP A 172 10.22 12.46 -6.69
N LEU A 173 11.50 12.18 -6.45
CA LEU A 173 12.40 13.07 -5.70
C LEU A 173 12.64 14.41 -6.40
N ASN A 174 12.49 14.50 -7.72
CA ASN A 174 12.75 15.75 -8.43
C ASN A 174 11.67 16.80 -8.18
N ILE A 175 10.40 16.38 -8.15
CA ILE A 175 9.28 17.28 -7.82
C ILE A 175 8.80 17.13 -6.37
N SER A 176 9.39 16.23 -5.60
CA SER A 176 8.99 15.90 -4.23
C SER A 176 7.49 15.61 -4.16
N ALA A 177 7.06 14.55 -4.87
CA ALA A 177 5.66 14.19 -4.97
C ALA A 177 5.46 12.68 -4.96
N CYS A 178 4.38 12.23 -4.33
CA CYS A 178 3.81 10.91 -4.57
C CYS A 178 3.22 10.90 -5.99
N ILE A 179 3.37 9.78 -6.71
CA ILE A 179 2.95 9.64 -8.10
C ILE A 179 1.92 8.52 -8.20
N ILE A 180 0.74 8.86 -8.69
CA ILE A 180 -0.33 7.92 -9.03
C ILE A 180 -0.41 7.80 -10.55
N LEU A 181 -0.38 6.56 -11.02
CA LEU A 181 -0.42 6.21 -12.44
C LEU A 181 -1.83 5.73 -12.76
N ASP A 182 -2.63 6.55 -13.45
CA ASP A 182 -4.02 6.21 -13.79
C ASP A 182 -4.10 5.49 -15.14
N ASP A 183 -3.69 6.16 -16.23
CA ASP A 183 -3.44 5.50 -17.53
C ASP A 183 -2.12 5.96 -18.13
N ILE A 184 -1.08 5.16 -17.97
CA ILE A 184 0.23 5.44 -18.61
C ILE A 184 0.36 4.83 -20.01
N THR A 185 -0.58 4.02 -20.46
CA THR A 185 -0.49 3.31 -21.74
C THR A 185 -0.96 4.17 -22.89
N ASN A 186 -2.15 4.76 -22.81
CA ASN A 186 -2.74 5.53 -23.90
C ASN A 186 -2.55 7.02 -23.67
N ASP A 187 -3.19 7.55 -22.62
CA ASP A 187 -3.33 8.99 -22.43
C ASP A 187 -2.24 9.61 -21.55
N ASN A 188 -1.41 8.78 -20.91
CA ASN A 188 -0.33 9.20 -20.00
C ASN A 188 -0.84 10.10 -18.85
N ILE A 189 -1.91 9.66 -18.20
CA ILE A 189 -2.56 10.32 -17.06
C ILE A 189 -1.77 9.98 -15.80
N ILE A 190 -1.13 11.01 -15.23
CA ILE A 190 -0.29 10.93 -14.04
C ILE A 190 -0.74 12.01 -13.06
N HIS A 191 -1.22 11.58 -11.91
CA HIS A 191 -1.52 12.44 -10.78
C HIS A 191 -0.31 12.52 -9.85
N TYR A 192 -0.10 13.68 -9.24
CA TYR A 192 0.99 13.90 -8.31
C TYR A 192 0.56 14.76 -7.12
N SER A 193 1.05 14.41 -5.93
CA SER A 193 0.67 15.08 -4.69
C SER A 193 1.10 16.55 -4.69
N ARG A 194 0.39 17.38 -3.92
CA ARG A 194 0.72 18.80 -3.70
C ARG A 194 2.14 18.96 -3.17
N CYS A 195 2.66 20.18 -3.31
CA CYS A 195 3.97 20.51 -2.80
C CYS A 195 3.88 20.95 -1.33
N LEU A 196 4.57 20.24 -0.44
CA LEU A 196 4.60 20.56 0.99
C LEU A 196 5.54 21.72 1.29
N ASP A 197 5.33 22.41 2.42
CA ASP A 197 6.09 23.61 2.77
C ASP A 197 7.58 23.31 3.04
N ASP A 198 7.87 22.18 3.67
CA ASP A 198 9.25 21.73 3.92
C ASP A 198 9.97 21.36 2.61
N ASP A 199 9.27 20.74 1.66
CA ASP A 199 9.83 20.39 0.35
C ASP A 199 10.14 21.64 -0.48
N ASN A 200 9.26 22.65 -0.41
CA ASN A 200 9.53 23.97 -0.98
C ASN A 200 10.76 24.63 -0.37
N LYS A 201 10.88 24.58 0.96
CA LYS A 201 11.96 25.25 1.70
C LYS A 201 13.33 24.62 1.47
N TYR A 202 13.42 23.30 1.41
CA TYR A 202 14.71 22.59 1.38
C TYR A 202 15.06 21.98 0.02
N TYR A 203 14.07 21.68 -0.82
CA TYR A 203 14.27 20.99 -2.11
C TYR A 203 13.82 21.82 -3.32
N SER A 204 13.32 23.05 -3.11
CA SER A 204 12.85 23.95 -4.19
C SER A 204 11.76 23.34 -5.07
N ALA A 205 10.99 22.39 -4.52
CA ALA A 205 10.03 21.59 -5.27
C ALA A 205 9.01 22.45 -6.05
N GLY A 206 8.43 23.49 -5.46
CA GLY A 206 7.51 24.40 -6.15
C GLY A 206 8.12 25.10 -7.36
N SER A 207 9.36 25.57 -7.27
CA SER A 207 10.04 26.19 -8.41
C SER A 207 10.38 25.19 -9.53
N ILE A 208 10.63 23.93 -9.19
CA ILE A 208 10.82 22.87 -10.19
C ILE A 208 9.48 22.57 -10.88
N ARG A 209 8.40 22.47 -10.10
CA ARG A 209 7.03 22.19 -10.57
C ARG A 209 6.50 23.23 -11.56
N GLU A 210 6.86 24.51 -11.39
CA GLU A 210 6.51 25.58 -12.35
C GLU A 210 7.02 25.33 -13.80
N ASN A 211 8.01 24.47 -13.97
CA ASN A 211 8.64 24.19 -15.27
C ASN A 211 8.28 22.80 -15.82
N LEU A 212 7.30 22.12 -15.22
CA LEU A 212 6.81 20.83 -15.72
C LEU A 212 6.16 20.99 -17.09
N ASN A 213 6.37 20.00 -17.92
CA ASN A 213 5.85 19.97 -19.28
C ASN A 213 5.61 18.52 -19.69
N LYS A 214 4.93 18.32 -20.83
CA LYS A 214 4.61 16.98 -21.33
C LYS A 214 5.82 16.04 -21.40
N GLN A 215 6.99 16.53 -21.83
CA GLN A 215 8.19 15.69 -21.93
C GLN A 215 8.62 15.11 -20.57
N TYR A 216 8.37 15.84 -19.48
CA TYR A 216 8.65 15.33 -18.14
C TYR A 216 7.87 14.04 -17.85
N PHE A 217 6.55 14.08 -18.06
CA PHE A 217 5.65 12.95 -17.82
C PHE A 217 5.84 11.83 -18.84
N GLU A 218 6.18 12.14 -20.10
CA GLU A 218 6.61 11.11 -21.06
C GLU A 218 7.87 10.37 -20.59
N ASN A 219 8.84 11.07 -19.99
CA ASN A 219 10.02 10.40 -19.45
C ASN A 219 9.69 9.48 -18.26
N ILE A 220 8.71 9.85 -17.42
CA ILE A 220 8.25 8.99 -16.32
C ILE A 220 7.62 7.72 -16.90
N LYS A 221 6.68 7.85 -17.84
CA LYS A 221 6.07 6.74 -18.58
C LYS A 221 7.12 5.82 -19.19
N ASP A 222 8.04 6.38 -19.98
CA ASP A 222 9.10 5.61 -20.65
C ASP A 222 9.98 4.87 -19.65
N THR A 223 10.28 5.50 -18.51
CA THR A 223 11.09 4.88 -17.46
C THR A 223 10.37 3.70 -16.82
N ILE A 224 9.09 3.83 -16.50
CA ILE A 224 8.30 2.77 -15.89
C ILE A 224 8.12 1.60 -16.87
N LEU A 225 7.69 1.87 -18.10
CA LEU A 225 7.47 0.83 -19.11
C LEU A 225 8.76 0.11 -19.48
N SER A 226 9.88 0.83 -19.62
CA SER A 226 11.18 0.22 -19.96
C SER A 226 11.82 -0.54 -18.80
N ASN A 227 11.36 -0.35 -17.56
CA ASN A 227 11.92 -0.98 -16.37
C ASN A 227 10.86 -1.79 -15.61
N HIS A 228 9.80 -2.27 -16.27
CA HIS A 228 8.71 -2.98 -15.61
C HIS A 228 9.17 -4.20 -14.78
N GLU A 229 10.03 -5.07 -15.35
CA GLU A 229 10.59 -6.21 -14.60
C GLU A 229 11.35 -5.75 -13.36
N LYS A 230 12.20 -4.72 -13.51
CA LYS A 230 12.96 -4.14 -12.41
C LYS A 230 12.05 -3.52 -11.35
N TYR A 231 10.93 -2.92 -11.75
CA TYR A 231 9.92 -2.40 -10.83
C TYR A 231 9.36 -3.53 -9.98
N VAL A 232 8.94 -4.64 -10.61
CA VAL A 232 8.41 -5.82 -9.91
C VAL A 232 9.46 -6.42 -8.98
N ASP A 233 10.68 -6.63 -9.46
CA ASP A 233 11.80 -7.16 -8.67
C ASP A 233 12.08 -6.30 -7.43
N ILE A 234 12.10 -4.97 -7.59
CA ILE A 234 12.32 -4.06 -6.46
C ILE A 234 11.19 -4.17 -5.45
N MET A 235 9.93 -4.17 -5.88
CA MET A 235 8.79 -4.28 -4.98
C MET A 235 8.79 -5.59 -4.21
N MET A 236 9.06 -6.72 -4.90
CA MET A 236 9.21 -8.01 -4.24
C MET A 236 10.34 -8.02 -3.23
N GLU A 237 11.50 -7.47 -3.58
CA GLU A 237 12.64 -7.41 -2.67
C GLU A 237 12.34 -6.57 -1.42
N LEU A 238 11.67 -5.43 -1.61
CA LEU A 238 11.27 -4.54 -0.51
C LEU A 238 10.26 -5.23 0.42
N GLU A 239 9.23 -5.89 -0.12
CA GLU A 239 8.25 -6.64 0.68
C GLU A 239 8.87 -7.86 1.41
N ASP A 240 9.87 -8.50 0.81
CA ASP A 240 10.61 -9.60 1.44
C ASP A 240 11.49 -9.15 2.60
N GLN A 241 12.02 -7.92 2.53
CA GLN A 241 12.92 -7.35 3.54
C GLN A 241 12.17 -6.65 4.68
N LYS A 242 10.89 -6.35 4.48
CA LYS A 242 10.02 -5.72 5.46
C LYS A 242 9.98 -6.52 6.77
N PRO A 243 10.15 -5.87 7.93
CA PRO A 243 9.94 -6.52 9.22
C PRO A 243 8.54 -7.09 9.29
N LYS A 244 8.42 -8.32 9.78
CA LYS A 244 7.15 -9.04 9.86
C LYS A 244 6.86 -9.41 11.29
N ALA A 245 5.59 -9.37 11.65
CA ALA A 245 5.14 -10.00 12.87
C ALA A 245 5.49 -11.50 12.86
N ASN A 246 5.83 -12.02 14.02
CA ASN A 246 6.08 -13.45 14.19
C ASN A 246 5.35 -13.91 15.43
N PHE A 247 4.03 -14.04 15.30
CA PHE A 247 3.19 -14.42 16.40
C PHE A 247 3.37 -15.89 16.74
N ASP A 248 3.41 -16.20 18.03
CA ASP A 248 3.30 -17.56 18.50
C ASP A 248 1.84 -18.00 18.44
N PHE A 249 1.58 -19.11 17.76
CA PHE A 249 0.24 -19.64 17.56
C PHE A 249 -0.48 -19.90 18.89
N ASP A 250 0.23 -20.43 19.89
CA ASP A 250 -0.38 -20.75 21.18
C ASP A 250 -0.70 -19.51 22.00
N GLU A 251 0.08 -18.44 21.84
CA GLU A 251 -0.20 -17.15 22.48
C GLU A 251 -1.43 -16.49 21.88
N VAL A 252 -1.59 -16.53 20.55
CA VAL A 252 -2.70 -15.87 19.85
C VAL A 252 -4.01 -16.65 19.97
N ILE A 253 -3.98 -17.98 19.84
CA ILE A 253 -5.20 -18.82 19.75
C ILE A 253 -5.43 -19.66 21.01
N GLY A 254 -4.37 -20.00 21.74
CA GLY A 254 -4.43 -20.95 22.84
C GLY A 254 -4.44 -22.41 22.37
N ARG A 255 -4.21 -23.34 23.31
CA ARG A 255 -4.29 -24.78 23.05
C ARG A 255 -5.49 -25.41 23.72
N PRO A 256 -6.26 -26.27 23.01
CA PRO A 256 -7.36 -27.01 23.59
C PRO A 256 -6.95 -27.72 24.90
N PRO A 257 -7.76 -27.63 25.97
CA PRO A 257 -9.10 -27.04 26.03
C PRO A 257 -9.13 -25.54 26.40
N ASN A 258 -7.98 -24.87 26.48
CA ASN A 258 -7.87 -23.49 26.90
C ASN A 258 -7.85 -22.54 25.69
N LEU A 259 -8.50 -21.39 25.82
CA LEU A 259 -8.46 -20.30 24.84
C LEU A 259 -7.31 -19.34 25.20
N SER A 260 -6.86 -18.53 24.24
CA SER A 260 -5.95 -17.42 24.50
C SER A 260 -6.61 -16.33 25.35
N GLY A 261 -5.79 -15.45 25.92
CA GLY A 261 -6.29 -14.27 26.63
C GLY A 261 -7.12 -13.35 25.74
N TYR A 262 -6.77 -13.24 24.46
CA TYR A 262 -7.53 -12.47 23.47
C TYR A 262 -8.93 -13.03 23.26
N LEU A 263 -9.04 -14.34 22.99
CA LEU A 263 -10.35 -15.00 22.80
C LEU A 263 -11.21 -14.98 24.07
N GLU A 264 -10.62 -15.15 25.26
CA GLU A 264 -11.38 -14.98 26.51
C GLU A 264 -11.83 -13.52 26.68
N GLY A 265 -11.03 -12.53 26.27
CA GLY A 265 -11.41 -11.11 26.25
C GLY A 265 -12.62 -10.82 25.35
N LEU A 266 -12.61 -11.32 24.12
CA LEU A 266 -13.76 -11.18 23.20
C LEU A 266 -15.04 -11.83 23.75
N ILE A 267 -14.92 -12.90 24.54
CA ILE A 267 -16.06 -13.51 25.24
C ILE A 267 -16.53 -12.62 26.40
N GLU A 268 -15.60 -12.06 27.17
CA GLU A 268 -15.91 -11.18 28.31
C GLU A 268 -16.61 -9.88 27.86
N GLU A 269 -16.30 -9.40 26.65
CA GLU A 269 -16.92 -8.23 26.03
C GLU A 269 -18.22 -8.54 25.27
N ASP A 270 -18.72 -9.78 25.34
CA ASP A 270 -19.91 -10.25 24.63
C ASP A 270 -19.84 -10.08 23.09
N LEU A 271 -18.63 -9.99 22.52
CA LEU A 271 -18.42 -9.90 21.06
C LEU A 271 -18.60 -11.26 20.37
N ILE A 272 -18.15 -12.34 21.01
CA ILE A 272 -18.34 -13.71 20.52
C ILE A 272 -18.81 -14.65 21.64
N THR A 273 -19.49 -15.74 21.24
CA THR A 273 -19.82 -16.80 22.18
C THR A 273 -18.64 -17.73 22.43
N ARG A 274 -18.59 -18.37 23.61
CA ARG A 274 -17.58 -19.40 23.90
C ARG A 274 -17.57 -20.55 22.89
N GLN A 275 -18.71 -20.89 22.29
CA GLN A 275 -18.77 -21.91 21.25
C GLN A 275 -18.10 -21.41 19.97
N LYS A 276 -18.40 -20.19 19.51
CA LYS A 276 -17.73 -19.58 18.35
C LYS A 276 -16.22 -19.49 18.57
N ALA A 277 -15.76 -19.10 19.77
CA ALA A 277 -14.33 -19.08 20.09
C ALA A 277 -13.64 -20.46 19.97
N LEU A 278 -14.32 -21.54 20.39
CA LEU A 278 -13.80 -22.91 20.22
C LEU A 278 -13.81 -23.35 18.75
N ASP A 279 -14.82 -22.93 17.99
CA ASP A 279 -14.90 -23.23 16.55
C ASP A 279 -13.79 -22.50 15.78
N ILE A 280 -13.53 -21.22 16.11
CA ILE A 280 -12.41 -20.43 15.59
C ILE A 280 -11.07 -21.12 15.93
N GLN A 281 -10.86 -21.49 17.19
CA GLN A 281 -9.64 -22.21 17.61
C GLN A 281 -9.45 -23.50 16.80
N ALA A 282 -10.50 -24.30 16.60
CA ALA A 282 -10.42 -25.53 15.84
C ALA A 282 -10.10 -25.28 14.35
N GLN A 283 -10.74 -24.29 13.75
CA GLN A 283 -10.49 -23.90 12.36
C GLN A 283 -9.06 -23.41 12.16
N MET A 284 -8.58 -22.50 13.01
CA MET A 284 -7.23 -21.95 12.89
C MET A 284 -6.13 -22.98 13.13
N ILE A 285 -6.36 -23.99 13.99
CA ILE A 285 -5.42 -25.12 14.15
C ILE A 285 -5.27 -25.88 12.82
N ASP A 286 -6.39 -26.23 12.19
CA ASP A 286 -6.37 -26.97 10.91
C ASP A 286 -5.74 -26.12 9.79
N GLU A 287 -6.14 -24.85 9.67
CA GLU A 287 -5.60 -23.95 8.65
C GLU A 287 -4.09 -23.70 8.84
N TYR A 288 -3.61 -23.54 10.08
CA TYR A 288 -2.19 -23.37 10.36
C TYR A 288 -1.38 -24.64 10.11
N ASP A 289 -1.87 -25.81 10.56
CA ASP A 289 -1.21 -27.10 10.35
C ASP A 289 -1.11 -27.47 8.86
N ASN A 290 -2.07 -27.01 8.04
CA ASN A 290 -2.06 -27.20 6.59
C ASN A 290 -1.30 -26.08 5.82
N GLY A 291 -0.74 -25.09 6.52
CA GLY A 291 0.03 -24.01 5.92
C GLY A 291 -0.79 -22.98 5.14
N LEU A 292 -2.08 -22.84 5.47
CA LEU A 292 -3.02 -21.88 4.88
C LEU A 292 -2.99 -20.51 5.59
N ILE A 293 -2.34 -20.42 6.75
CA ILE A 293 -2.10 -19.19 7.50
C ILE A 293 -0.60 -19.12 7.83
N LEU A 294 -0.02 -17.92 7.74
CA LEU A 294 1.36 -17.66 8.13
C LEU A 294 1.41 -17.09 9.55
N SER A 295 2.55 -17.24 10.24
CA SER A 295 2.73 -16.70 11.61
C SER A 295 2.52 -15.19 11.68
N GLU A 296 2.81 -14.47 10.61
CA GLU A 296 2.63 -13.01 10.50
C GLU A 296 1.17 -12.57 10.38
N SER A 297 0.27 -13.44 9.92
CA SER A 297 -1.15 -13.11 9.69
C SER A 297 -2.11 -13.70 10.74
N LEU A 298 -1.59 -14.30 11.81
CA LEU A 298 -2.40 -14.99 12.82
C LEU A 298 -3.42 -14.07 13.52
N LEU A 299 -3.03 -12.87 13.97
CA LEU A 299 -3.95 -11.94 14.61
C LEU A 299 -5.06 -11.49 13.66
N ARG A 300 -4.68 -11.09 12.44
CA ARG A 300 -5.63 -10.68 11.41
C ARG A 300 -6.64 -11.78 11.06
N ARG A 301 -6.18 -13.02 10.96
CA ARG A 301 -7.06 -14.18 10.74
C ARG A 301 -8.04 -14.36 11.89
N LEU A 302 -7.57 -14.22 13.13
CA LEU A 302 -8.38 -14.32 14.33
C LEU A 302 -9.43 -13.20 14.41
N GLU A 303 -9.04 -11.96 14.13
CA GLU A 303 -9.92 -10.79 14.08
C GLU A 303 -11.01 -10.98 13.04
N TYR A 304 -10.63 -11.35 11.80
CA TYR A 304 -11.57 -11.63 10.74
C TYR A 304 -12.58 -12.71 11.14
N LEU A 305 -12.14 -13.87 11.65
CA LEU A 305 -13.07 -14.95 12.03
C LEU A 305 -13.98 -14.59 13.22
N SER A 306 -13.56 -13.62 14.04
CA SER A 306 -14.35 -13.10 15.15
C SER A 306 -15.44 -12.14 14.68
N MET A 307 -15.24 -11.45 13.56
CA MET A 307 -16.15 -10.43 13.00
C MET A 307 -16.70 -10.76 11.61
N GLU A 308 -16.48 -11.98 11.11
CA GLU A 308 -16.76 -12.42 9.73
C GLU A 308 -18.18 -12.09 9.27
N ASP A 309 -19.17 -12.29 10.15
CA ASP A 309 -20.58 -12.01 9.83
C ASP A 309 -20.84 -10.52 9.60
N LEU A 310 -20.18 -9.63 10.37
CA LEU A 310 -20.31 -8.17 10.23
C LEU A 310 -19.62 -7.69 8.95
N ILE A 311 -18.39 -8.15 8.72
CA ILE A 311 -17.59 -7.78 7.53
C ILE A 311 -18.31 -8.19 6.24
N ASN A 312 -18.90 -9.39 6.21
CA ASN A 312 -19.64 -9.85 5.03
C ASN A 312 -20.93 -9.06 4.82
N GLN A 313 -21.61 -8.67 5.90
CA GLN A 313 -22.79 -7.81 5.80
C GLN A 313 -22.43 -6.43 5.24
N GLU A 314 -21.35 -5.82 5.71
CA GLU A 314 -20.86 -4.53 5.20
C GLU A 314 -20.52 -4.60 3.70
N LYS A 315 -19.82 -5.66 3.26
CA LYS A 315 -19.56 -5.89 1.83
C LYS A 315 -20.83 -5.96 0.97
N GLU A 316 -21.86 -6.63 1.46
CA GLU A 316 -23.15 -6.73 0.76
C GLU A 316 -23.88 -5.38 0.73
N GLU A 317 -23.81 -4.61 1.81
CA GLU A 317 -24.45 -3.29 1.92
C GLU A 317 -23.77 -2.23 1.04
N GLU A 318 -22.44 -2.29 0.92
CA GLU A 318 -21.64 -1.41 0.07
C GLU A 318 -21.67 -1.82 -1.42
N GLY A 319 -22.28 -2.97 -1.74
CA GLY A 319 -22.39 -3.44 -3.12
C GLY A 319 -21.06 -3.87 -3.73
N PHE A 320 -20.15 -4.43 -2.93
CA PHE A 320 -18.85 -4.87 -3.38
C PHE A 320 -18.97 -5.99 -4.44
N GLU A 321 -18.65 -5.69 -5.70
CA GLU A 321 -18.67 -6.65 -6.81
C GLU A 321 -17.27 -7.20 -7.07
N SER A 322 -16.96 -8.36 -6.50
CA SER A 322 -15.62 -8.96 -6.68
C SER A 322 -15.29 -9.30 -8.14
N ASP A 323 -16.31 -9.52 -8.99
CA ASP A 323 -16.18 -10.05 -10.36
C ASP A 323 -15.35 -9.18 -11.31
N GLU A 324 -15.11 -7.92 -10.95
CA GLU A 324 -14.29 -6.99 -11.71
C GLU A 324 -12.77 -7.24 -11.56
N PHE A 325 -12.36 -7.99 -10.53
CA PHE A 325 -10.95 -8.19 -10.20
C PHE A 325 -10.42 -9.55 -10.69
N TYR A 326 -9.28 -9.52 -11.37
CA TYR A 326 -8.63 -10.73 -11.91
C TYR A 326 -8.02 -11.62 -10.82
N MET A 327 -7.40 -11.02 -9.80
CA MET A 327 -6.79 -11.72 -8.67
C MET A 327 -7.57 -11.45 -7.39
N LYS A 328 -7.95 -12.52 -6.70
CA LYS A 328 -8.77 -12.46 -5.49
C LYS A 328 -8.26 -13.44 -4.43
N CYS A 329 -8.52 -13.13 -3.18
CA CYS A 329 -8.33 -14.04 -2.07
C CYS A 329 -9.26 -15.25 -2.22
N PRO A 330 -8.75 -16.50 -2.17
CA PRO A 330 -9.57 -17.70 -2.33
C PRO A 330 -10.52 -17.98 -1.15
N TYR A 331 -10.40 -17.22 -0.05
CA TYR A 331 -11.25 -17.38 1.12
C TYR A 331 -12.37 -16.34 1.19
N CYS A 332 -12.06 -15.05 0.99
CA CYS A 332 -13.03 -13.96 1.19
C CYS A 332 -13.34 -13.14 -0.08
N ASP A 333 -12.84 -13.58 -1.24
CA ASP A 333 -12.99 -12.96 -2.56
C ASP A 333 -12.56 -11.48 -2.64
N PHE A 334 -11.81 -11.00 -1.65
CA PHE A 334 -11.26 -9.65 -1.66
C PHE A 334 -10.17 -9.53 -2.72
N PRO A 335 -10.03 -8.39 -3.43
CA PRO A 335 -9.03 -8.22 -4.47
C PRO A 335 -7.63 -8.32 -3.86
N THR A 336 -6.70 -8.89 -4.62
CA THR A 336 -5.31 -9.06 -4.17
C THR A 336 -4.33 -8.72 -5.27
N THR A 337 -3.11 -8.41 -4.90
CA THR A 337 -2.00 -8.16 -5.82
C THR A 337 -1.02 -9.34 -5.84
N PRO A 338 -0.21 -9.51 -6.90
CA PRO A 338 0.82 -10.54 -6.95
C PRO A 338 1.90 -10.41 -5.86
N LEU A 339 2.02 -9.23 -5.25
CA LEU A 339 2.99 -8.95 -4.18
C LEU A 339 2.50 -9.45 -2.82
N ASP A 340 1.18 -9.60 -2.65
CA ASP A 340 0.59 -9.96 -1.37
C ASP A 340 0.84 -11.43 -1.06
N LYS A 341 1.43 -11.71 0.11
CA LYS A 341 1.60 -13.08 0.63
C LYS A 341 0.41 -13.56 1.46
N THR A 342 -0.37 -12.62 1.97
CA THR A 342 -1.53 -12.86 2.81
C THR A 342 -2.60 -11.84 2.48
N CYS A 343 -3.86 -12.26 2.46
CA CYS A 343 -4.98 -11.36 2.22
C CYS A 343 -5.04 -10.27 3.28
N GLU A 344 -5.10 -9.01 2.84
CA GLU A 344 -5.12 -7.87 3.74
C GLU A 344 -6.37 -7.80 4.62
N VAL A 345 -7.47 -8.43 4.21
CA VAL A 345 -8.73 -8.45 4.95
C VAL A 345 -8.84 -9.66 5.88
N CYS A 346 -8.58 -10.87 5.38
CA CYS A 346 -8.87 -12.09 6.15
C CYS A 346 -7.63 -12.83 6.68
N GLY A 347 -6.41 -12.37 6.37
CA GLY A 347 -5.16 -12.99 6.81
C GLY A 347 -4.83 -14.35 6.19
N PHE A 348 -5.66 -14.84 5.25
CA PHE A 348 -5.44 -16.10 4.56
C PHE A 348 -4.20 -16.02 3.66
N LYS A 349 -3.38 -17.08 3.61
CA LYS A 349 -2.19 -17.12 2.76
C LYS A 349 -2.58 -17.08 1.28
N LEU A 350 -1.87 -16.26 0.52
CA LEU A 350 -2.00 -16.16 -0.92
C LEU A 350 -0.82 -16.89 -1.57
N ASP A 351 -1.12 -17.84 -2.44
CA ASP A 351 -0.12 -18.51 -3.29
C ASP A 351 -0.04 -17.75 -4.62
N ASN A 352 0.21 -16.45 -4.54
CA ASN A 352 0.37 -15.61 -5.72
C ASN A 352 1.74 -15.88 -6.32
N ASP A 353 1.78 -16.24 -7.61
CA ASP A 353 3.03 -16.30 -8.37
C ASP A 353 3.22 -14.93 -9.05
N PRO A 354 4.17 -14.10 -8.57
CA PRO A 354 4.40 -12.76 -9.12
C PRO A 354 4.87 -12.79 -10.58
N LEU A 355 5.30 -13.95 -11.09
CA LEU A 355 5.69 -14.17 -12.48
C LEU A 355 4.55 -14.74 -13.35
N ASP A 356 3.40 -15.09 -12.78
CA ASP A 356 2.23 -15.58 -13.53
C ASP A 356 1.31 -14.44 -13.99
N VAL A 357 1.69 -13.18 -13.70
CA VAL A 357 1.31 -12.04 -14.53
C VAL A 357 2.13 -12.17 -15.81
N GLY A 358 1.71 -13.07 -16.70
CA GLY A 358 2.46 -13.48 -17.88
C GLY A 358 3.14 -12.29 -18.52
N SER A 359 4.48 -12.31 -18.56
CA SER A 359 5.22 -11.24 -19.20
C SER A 359 4.65 -11.06 -20.61
N PHE A 360 4.62 -9.83 -21.13
CA PHE A 360 4.19 -9.60 -22.50
C PHE A 360 4.95 -10.54 -23.46
N ASP A 361 6.21 -10.82 -23.13
CA ASP A 361 7.05 -11.80 -23.81
C ASP A 361 6.54 -13.24 -23.71
N ASP A 362 5.99 -13.70 -22.58
CA ASP A 362 5.41 -15.05 -22.44
C ASP A 362 4.10 -15.21 -23.20
N VAL A 363 3.25 -14.18 -23.21
CA VAL A 363 2.03 -14.15 -24.05
C VAL A 363 2.42 -14.13 -25.52
N GLN A 364 3.40 -13.30 -25.88
CA GLN A 364 3.93 -13.21 -27.24
C GLN A 364 4.58 -14.53 -27.68
N ASN A 365 5.37 -15.16 -26.82
CA ASN A 365 6.00 -16.46 -27.06
C ASN A 365 4.96 -17.58 -27.15
N GLY A 366 3.91 -17.53 -26.33
CA GLY A 366 2.77 -18.45 -26.40
C GLY A 366 2.03 -18.36 -27.73
N LEU A 367 1.79 -17.14 -28.22
CA LEU A 367 1.21 -16.88 -29.54
C LEU A 367 2.13 -17.36 -30.67
N ILE A 368 3.43 -17.06 -30.61
CA ILE A 368 4.43 -17.53 -31.59
C ILE A 368 4.46 -19.07 -31.64
N ASN A 369 4.50 -19.72 -30.48
CA ASN A 369 4.49 -21.19 -30.39
C ASN A 369 3.20 -21.77 -30.99
N SER A 370 2.05 -21.15 -30.73
CA SER A 370 0.77 -21.56 -31.31
C SER A 370 0.76 -21.42 -32.84
N ILE A 371 1.30 -20.33 -33.39
CA ILE A 371 1.45 -20.14 -34.86
C ILE A 371 2.37 -21.23 -35.45
N ILE A 372 3.48 -21.54 -34.78
CA ILE A 372 4.42 -22.58 -35.20
C ILE A 372 3.77 -23.97 -35.17
N GLU A 373 3.00 -24.29 -34.12
CA GLU A 373 2.27 -25.55 -34.01
C GLU A 373 1.23 -25.69 -35.12
N MET A 374 0.41 -24.67 -35.35
CA MET A 374 -0.57 -24.65 -36.45
C MET A 374 0.11 -24.83 -37.82
N LYS A 375 1.28 -24.22 -38.02
CA LYS A 375 2.10 -24.42 -39.22
C LYS A 375 2.58 -25.86 -39.38
N ASN A 376 3.05 -26.46 -38.30
CA ASN A 376 3.51 -27.85 -38.28
C ASN A 376 2.37 -28.85 -38.52
N ASP A 377 1.16 -28.50 -38.08
CA ASP A 377 -0.07 -29.24 -38.33
C ASP A 377 -0.62 -29.08 -39.76
N GLY A 378 0.03 -28.23 -40.56
CA GLY A 378 -0.22 -28.10 -41.99
C GLY A 378 -1.19 -26.98 -42.38
N LEU A 379 -1.52 -26.07 -41.45
CA LEU A 379 -2.37 -24.92 -41.75
C LEU A 379 -1.64 -23.89 -42.60
N SER A 380 -2.34 -23.37 -43.60
CA SER A 380 -1.91 -22.26 -44.43
C SER A 380 -1.91 -20.94 -43.63
N ASP A 381 -1.19 -19.93 -44.12
CA ASP A 381 -1.20 -18.58 -43.52
C ASP A 381 -2.63 -18.03 -43.42
N GLU A 382 -3.45 -18.33 -44.43
CA GLU A 382 -4.85 -17.86 -44.53
C GLU A 382 -5.74 -18.53 -43.46
N GLU A 383 -5.57 -19.83 -43.24
CA GLU A 383 -6.30 -20.57 -42.19
C GLU A 383 -5.94 -20.10 -40.78
N ILE A 384 -4.66 -19.79 -40.52
CA ILE A 384 -4.21 -19.27 -39.21
C ILE A 384 -4.78 -17.86 -38.97
N MET A 385 -4.79 -17.01 -40.01
CA MET A 385 -5.37 -15.67 -39.92
C MET A 385 -6.88 -15.72 -39.70
N ASP A 386 -7.60 -16.66 -40.30
CA ASP A 386 -9.05 -16.78 -40.12
C ASP A 386 -9.42 -17.33 -38.73
N LEU A 387 -8.66 -18.29 -38.20
CA LEU A 387 -8.81 -18.74 -36.81
C LEU A 387 -8.54 -17.62 -35.79
N THR A 388 -7.53 -16.79 -36.07
CA THR A 388 -7.21 -15.63 -35.22
C THR A 388 -8.36 -14.63 -35.20
N LYS A 389 -9.02 -14.38 -36.36
CA LYS A 389 -10.21 -13.51 -36.42
C LYS A 389 -11.39 -14.11 -35.68
N GLU A 390 -11.64 -15.41 -35.84
CA GLU A 390 -12.72 -16.11 -35.12
C GLU A 390 -12.53 -16.01 -33.60
N PHE A 391 -11.28 -16.17 -33.13
CA PHE A 391 -10.94 -15.98 -31.72
C PHE A 391 -11.17 -14.54 -31.24
N ILE A 392 -10.80 -13.53 -32.04
CA ILE A 392 -11.06 -12.12 -31.71
C ILE A 392 -12.57 -11.84 -31.66
N ASP A 393 -13.33 -12.35 -32.63
CA ASP A 393 -14.79 -12.19 -32.71
C ASP A 393 -15.50 -12.87 -31.52
N GLU A 394 -14.95 -13.98 -31.00
CA GLU A 394 -15.46 -14.65 -29.79
C GLU A 394 -15.10 -13.92 -28.49
N MET A 395 -13.99 -13.19 -28.48
CA MET A 395 -13.55 -12.39 -27.33
C MET A 395 -14.18 -11.01 -27.24
N SER A 396 -14.69 -10.47 -28.36
CA SER A 396 -15.21 -9.11 -28.38
C SER A 396 -16.61 -9.00 -27.77
N ASP A 397 -16.80 -8.03 -26.88
CA ASP A 397 -18.10 -7.62 -26.34
C ASP A 397 -18.75 -6.49 -27.17
N GLY A 398 -18.04 -5.99 -28.18
CA GLY A 398 -18.47 -4.94 -29.10
C GLY A 398 -18.04 -3.53 -28.69
N SER A 399 -17.11 -3.40 -27.73
CA SER A 399 -16.50 -2.11 -27.38
C SER A 399 -15.53 -1.59 -28.45
N GLU A 400 -15.35 -0.26 -28.51
CA GLU A 400 -14.38 0.38 -29.41
C GLU A 400 -12.92 0.00 -29.07
N TYR A 401 -12.70 -0.47 -27.83
CA TYR A 401 -11.43 -0.96 -27.29
C TYR A 401 -11.06 -2.36 -27.82
N ASP A 402 -12.04 -3.21 -28.11
CA ASP A 402 -11.81 -4.53 -28.73
C ASP A 402 -11.35 -4.42 -30.19
N ASP A 403 -11.86 -3.42 -30.91
CA ASP A 403 -11.51 -3.17 -32.32
C ASP A 403 -10.04 -2.79 -32.50
N GLU A 404 -9.41 -2.19 -31.49
CA GLU A 404 -7.99 -1.82 -31.51
C GLU A 404 -7.10 -3.00 -31.10
N LYS A 405 -7.46 -3.72 -30.03
CA LYS A 405 -6.78 -4.97 -29.63
C LYS A 405 -6.80 -6.03 -30.72
N GLY A 406 -7.94 -6.19 -31.39
CA GLY A 406 -8.11 -7.11 -32.51
C GLY A 406 -7.18 -6.76 -33.68
N LYS A 407 -7.02 -5.47 -34.02
CA LYS A 407 -6.08 -5.02 -35.06
C LYS A 407 -4.64 -5.32 -34.68
N MET A 408 -4.24 -5.00 -33.44
CA MET A 408 -2.87 -5.25 -32.97
C MET A 408 -2.52 -6.75 -33.02
N LEU A 409 -3.44 -7.63 -32.61
CA LEU A 409 -3.24 -9.08 -32.65
C LEU A 409 -3.11 -9.59 -34.09
N LEU A 410 -3.94 -9.09 -35.01
CA LEU A 410 -3.86 -9.45 -36.44
C LEU A 410 -2.56 -8.96 -37.09
N GLU A 411 -2.10 -7.76 -36.75
CA GLU A 411 -0.82 -7.23 -37.23
C GLU A 411 0.36 -8.05 -36.70
N PHE A 412 0.31 -8.45 -35.43
CA PHE A 412 1.29 -9.33 -34.81
C PHE A 412 1.38 -10.69 -35.51
N VAL A 413 0.25 -11.42 -35.64
CA VAL A 413 0.20 -12.73 -36.29
C VAL A 413 0.65 -12.65 -37.75
N SER A 414 0.24 -11.61 -38.47
CA SER A 414 0.68 -11.34 -39.85
C SER A 414 2.20 -11.09 -39.93
N GLY A 415 2.77 -10.36 -38.98
CA GLY A 415 4.22 -10.14 -38.86
C GLY A 415 4.97 -11.46 -38.70
N GLU A 416 4.54 -12.30 -37.76
CA GLU A 416 5.20 -13.58 -37.46
C GLU A 416 5.07 -14.61 -38.60
N LEU A 417 3.90 -14.69 -39.25
CA LEU A 417 3.73 -15.53 -40.44
C LEU A 417 4.67 -15.12 -41.59
N ASN A 418 5.03 -13.84 -41.69
CA ASN A 418 6.02 -13.38 -42.67
C ASN A 418 7.46 -13.67 -42.25
N ASN A 419 7.76 -13.71 -40.95
CA ASN A 419 9.06 -14.09 -40.42
C ASN A 419 9.35 -15.59 -40.55
N LEU A 420 8.31 -16.43 -40.59
CA LEU A 420 8.39 -17.89 -40.70
C LEU A 420 8.47 -18.43 -42.17
N LYS A 421 8.50 -17.55 -43.17
CA LYS A 421 8.69 -17.89 -44.60
C LYS A 421 10.16 -18.03 -44.97
#